data_AF-A0A9W5WUQ4-F1
#
_entry.id   AF-A0A9W5WUQ4-F1
#
_cell.length_a   1.000
_cell.length_b   1.000
_cell.length_c   1.000
_cell.angle_alpha   90.00
_cell.angle_beta   90.00
_cell.angle_gamma   90.00
#
_symmetry.space_group_name_H-M   'P 1'
#
loop_
_entity.id
_entity.type
_entity.pdbx_description
1 polymer ?
#
loop_
_entity_poly.entity_id
_entity_poly.type
_entity_poly.pdbx_seq_one_letter_code
_entity_poly.pdbx_strand_id
1 'polypeptide(L)'
;MGGDGGSIPGRIDLVRTSGYTFVRNLGGMGYSPNTQMKTADEHLTTAQIKDLRWKTCSLSQEPLSRPIMACRVGLLYNKEAVIKYMLAKKPLVTMQHTKNLKDFKEVNFGVDTTRSFICPITYTEFCGANRAVLIWKCGCCISEKAFKELMKCQTSQGEAVCPNCNATFMYNPRAFDLQSTTVDPVSHDIVLLVPDQSEEGYIRAKLATKVKTTR
;
A
#
# COMPACT_ATOMS: atom_id res chain seq x y z
N MET A 1 30.02 -54.70 -12.17
CA MET A 1 28.78 -54.05 -12.64
C MET A 1 29.05 -52.57 -12.69
N GLY A 2 29.49 -52.06 -13.85
CA GLY A 2 29.76 -50.64 -14.07
C GLY A 2 28.53 -50.01 -14.70
N GLY A 3 27.90 -49.09 -13.98
CA GLY A 3 26.68 -48.42 -14.39
C GLY A 3 26.69 -46.92 -14.09
N ASP A 4 27.86 -46.30 -13.99
CA ASP A 4 27.97 -44.85 -13.82
C ASP A 4 28.08 -44.17 -15.19
N GLY A 5 26.99 -44.25 -15.95
CA GLY A 5 26.77 -43.40 -17.12
C GLY A 5 26.41 -42.00 -16.68
N GLY A 6 27.37 -41.29 -16.05
CA GLY A 6 27.21 -39.88 -15.75
C GLY A 6 26.99 -39.12 -17.05
N SER A 7 25.81 -38.54 -17.23
CA SER A 7 25.51 -37.68 -18.37
C SER A 7 26.52 -36.53 -18.41
N ILE A 8 27.19 -36.37 -19.56
CA ILE A 8 28.18 -35.31 -19.77
C ILE A 8 27.48 -33.96 -19.55
N PRO A 9 27.93 -33.12 -18.59
CA PRO A 9 27.29 -31.85 -18.32
C PRO A 9 27.34 -30.96 -19.57
N GLY A 10 26.18 -30.46 -19.97
CA GLY A 10 26.08 -29.58 -21.13
C GLY A 10 26.62 -28.19 -20.80
N ARG A 11 26.89 -27.38 -21.84
CA ARG A 11 27.24 -25.96 -21.67
C ARG A 11 26.22 -25.22 -20.79
N ILE A 12 24.95 -25.62 -20.86
CA ILE A 12 23.85 -25.01 -20.10
C ILE A 12 23.96 -25.27 -18.58
N ASP A 13 24.57 -26.38 -18.16
CA ASP A 13 24.75 -26.74 -16.75
C ASP A 13 25.98 -26.05 -16.13
N LEU A 14 26.98 -25.77 -16.98
CA LEU A 14 28.25 -25.13 -16.59
C LEU A 14 28.18 -23.60 -16.66
N VAL A 15 27.42 -23.04 -17.59
CA VAL A 15 27.35 -21.59 -17.83
C VAL A 15 26.11 -21.01 -17.16
N ARG A 16 26.32 -20.29 -16.07
CA ARG A 16 25.30 -19.43 -15.47
C ARG A 16 25.16 -18.15 -16.29
N THR A 17 24.15 -18.11 -17.14
CA THR A 17 23.74 -16.92 -17.88
C THR A 17 23.11 -15.92 -16.91
N SER A 18 23.61 -14.69 -16.85
CA SER A 18 22.99 -13.64 -16.02
C SER A 18 21.55 -13.39 -16.48
N GLY A 19 20.62 -13.36 -15.54
CA GLY A 19 19.19 -13.18 -15.85
C GLY A 19 18.45 -14.45 -16.29
N TYR A 20 19.01 -15.64 -16.04
CA TYR A 20 18.33 -16.93 -16.24
C TYR A 20 18.46 -17.79 -14.98
N THR A 21 17.39 -18.49 -14.62
CA THR A 21 17.38 -19.50 -13.54
C THR A 21 16.81 -20.81 -14.06
N PHE A 22 17.15 -21.90 -13.37
CA PHE A 22 16.59 -23.20 -13.65
C PHE A 22 15.19 -23.34 -13.07
N VAL A 23 14.27 -24.00 -13.79
CA VAL A 23 12.85 -24.17 -13.39
C VAL A 23 12.70 -24.79 -12.00
N ARG A 24 13.65 -25.63 -11.55
CA ARG A 24 13.71 -26.16 -10.19
C ARG A 24 15.15 -26.19 -9.68
N ASN A 25 15.41 -25.62 -8.50
CA ASN A 25 16.67 -25.80 -7.74
C ASN A 25 16.66 -27.13 -6.96
N LEU A 26 16.29 -28.23 -7.61
CA LEU A 26 16.39 -29.56 -7.03
C LEU A 26 17.44 -30.30 -7.85
N GLY A 27 18.52 -30.74 -7.22
CA GLY A 27 19.65 -31.44 -7.85
C GLY A 27 19.25 -32.85 -8.33
N GLY A 28 18.38 -32.91 -9.34
CA GLY A 28 17.85 -34.14 -9.91
C GLY A 28 18.31 -34.33 -11.36
N MET A 29 18.63 -35.58 -11.70
CA MET A 29 18.95 -36.00 -13.06
C MET A 29 17.68 -36.01 -13.92
N GLY A 30 17.52 -35.04 -14.81
CA GLY A 30 16.42 -34.98 -15.78
C GLY A 30 16.53 -33.77 -16.73
N TYR A 31 15.75 -33.77 -17.81
CA TYR A 31 15.70 -32.62 -18.75
C TYR A 31 14.90 -31.43 -18.18
N SER A 32 13.93 -31.68 -17.30
CA SER A 32 13.07 -30.64 -16.73
C SER A 32 13.73 -29.77 -15.65
N PRO A 33 14.66 -30.26 -14.79
CA PRO A 33 15.44 -29.40 -13.91
C PRO A 33 16.40 -28.46 -14.65
N ASN A 34 16.94 -28.88 -15.82
CA ASN A 34 17.96 -28.12 -16.56
C ASN A 34 17.37 -27.14 -17.59
N THR A 35 16.04 -26.97 -17.61
CA THR A 35 15.39 -25.95 -18.45
C THR A 35 15.71 -24.58 -17.88
N GLN A 36 16.50 -23.78 -18.59
CA GLN A 36 16.75 -22.38 -18.25
C GLN A 36 15.52 -21.55 -18.62
N MET A 37 14.90 -20.95 -17.63
CA MET A 37 13.92 -19.89 -17.81
C MET A 37 14.60 -18.55 -17.61
N LYS A 38 14.26 -17.56 -18.44
CA LYS A 38 14.65 -16.17 -18.18
C LYS A 38 14.09 -15.83 -16.81
N THR A 39 14.91 -15.33 -15.88
CA THR A 39 14.37 -14.52 -14.78
C THR A 39 13.90 -13.22 -15.43
N ALA A 40 12.79 -13.31 -16.17
CA ALA A 40 11.97 -12.14 -16.36
C ALA A 40 11.58 -11.77 -14.93
N ASP A 41 12.03 -10.60 -14.49
CA ASP A 41 11.52 -10.00 -13.28
C ASP A 41 10.02 -9.75 -13.51
N GLU A 42 9.20 -10.78 -13.30
CA GLU A 42 7.74 -10.65 -13.20
C GLU A 42 7.36 -9.84 -11.94
N HIS A 43 8.36 -9.49 -11.13
CA HIS A 43 8.19 -8.60 -10.01
C HIS A 43 8.06 -7.16 -10.51
N LEU A 44 6.83 -6.65 -10.45
CA LEU A 44 6.54 -5.24 -10.63
C LEU A 44 7.45 -4.40 -9.72
N THR A 45 7.96 -3.29 -10.24
CA THR A 45 8.69 -2.32 -9.42
C THR A 45 7.78 -1.77 -8.32
N THR A 46 8.37 -1.30 -7.22
CA THR A 46 7.60 -0.72 -6.10
C THR A 46 6.70 0.45 -6.56
N ALA A 47 7.16 1.26 -7.51
CA ALA A 47 6.38 2.33 -8.11
C ALA A 47 5.16 1.81 -8.89
N GLN A 48 5.34 0.79 -9.73
CA GLN A 48 4.26 0.16 -10.48
C GLN A 48 3.23 -0.49 -9.55
N ILE A 49 3.67 -1.14 -8.47
CA ILE A 49 2.76 -1.72 -7.45
C ILE A 49 1.90 -0.62 -6.83
N LYS A 50 2.47 0.55 -6.53
CA LYS A 50 1.72 1.68 -6.00
C LYS A 50 0.75 2.27 -7.02
N ASP A 51 1.15 2.39 -8.29
CA ASP A 51 0.26 2.83 -9.36
C ASP A 51 -0.96 1.93 -9.52
N LEU A 52 -0.77 0.61 -9.37
CA LEU A 52 -1.89 -0.34 -9.35
C LEU A 52 -2.79 -0.13 -8.13
N ARG A 53 -2.21 0.01 -6.93
CA ARG A 53 -2.97 0.27 -5.68
C ARG A 53 -3.76 1.58 -5.72
N TRP A 54 -3.33 2.57 -6.51
CA TRP A 54 -4.08 3.80 -6.76
C TRP A 54 -5.29 3.61 -7.66
N LYS A 55 -5.38 2.50 -8.40
CA LYS A 55 -6.45 2.23 -9.38
C LYS A 55 -7.35 1.08 -8.95
N THR A 56 -6.92 0.22 -8.02
CA THR A 56 -7.64 -0.98 -7.63
C THR A 56 -8.06 -0.98 -6.15
N CYS A 57 -9.23 -1.58 -5.90
CA CYS A 57 -9.75 -1.81 -4.56
C CYS A 57 -8.95 -2.92 -3.87
N SER A 58 -8.40 -2.65 -2.68
CA SER A 58 -7.61 -3.65 -1.95
C SER A 58 -8.39 -4.89 -1.51
N LEU A 59 -9.73 -4.84 -1.52
CA LEU A 59 -10.59 -5.93 -1.08
C LEU A 59 -11.17 -6.74 -2.24
N SER A 60 -11.77 -6.09 -3.23
CA SER A 60 -12.38 -6.76 -4.39
C SER A 60 -11.44 -6.92 -5.58
N GLN A 61 -10.28 -6.24 -5.59
CA GLN A 61 -9.35 -6.15 -6.74
C GLN A 61 -9.96 -5.56 -8.02
N GLU A 62 -11.15 -4.99 -7.92
CA GLU A 62 -11.82 -4.26 -9.00
C GLU A 62 -11.27 -2.83 -9.11
N PRO A 63 -11.45 -2.16 -10.26
CA PRO A 63 -11.12 -0.74 -10.37
C PRO A 63 -11.87 0.09 -9.32
N LEU A 64 -11.22 1.14 -8.81
CA LEU A 64 -11.80 2.02 -7.82
C LEU A 64 -12.97 2.82 -8.42
N SER A 65 -14.13 2.70 -7.80
CA SER A 65 -15.34 3.45 -8.15
C SER A 65 -15.75 4.34 -6.98
N ARG A 66 -16.18 5.56 -7.29
CA ARG A 66 -16.75 6.46 -6.28
C ARG A 66 -18.11 5.91 -5.84
N PRO A 67 -18.43 5.93 -4.53
CA PRO A 67 -17.66 6.46 -3.42
C PRO A 67 -16.51 5.55 -2.92
N ILE A 68 -15.34 6.17 -2.66
CA ILE A 68 -14.12 5.49 -2.20
C ILE A 68 -13.99 5.67 -0.70
N MET A 69 -13.59 4.59 -0.02
CA MET A 69 -13.28 4.58 1.41
C MET A 69 -11.82 4.24 1.65
N ALA A 70 -11.23 4.79 2.70
CA ALA A 70 -9.89 4.47 3.15
C ALA A 70 -9.89 3.99 4.61
N CYS A 71 -8.95 3.13 4.96
CA CYS A 71 -8.71 2.70 6.34
C CYS A 71 -7.53 3.45 6.99
N ARG A 72 -7.34 3.28 8.30
CA ARG A 72 -6.21 3.86 9.06
C ARG A 72 -4.83 3.35 8.64
N VAL A 73 -4.75 2.24 7.89
CA VAL A 73 -3.49 1.77 7.29
C VAL A 73 -3.12 2.60 6.06
N GLY A 74 -4.11 3.20 5.37
CA GLY A 74 -3.89 3.92 4.12
C GLY A 74 -4.27 3.17 2.85
N LEU A 75 -5.01 2.07 2.97
CA LEU A 75 -5.51 1.30 1.82
C LEU A 75 -6.86 1.85 1.34
N LEU A 76 -7.11 1.73 0.03
CA LEU A 76 -8.30 2.21 -0.65
C LEU A 76 -9.27 1.07 -0.96
N TYR A 77 -10.56 1.36 -0.82
CA TYR A 77 -11.64 0.41 -0.97
C TYR A 77 -12.85 1.04 -1.66
N ASN A 78 -13.57 0.25 -2.43
CA ASN A 78 -14.90 0.62 -2.90
C ASN A 78 -15.90 0.49 -1.74
N LYS A 79 -16.78 1.48 -1.56
CA LYS A 79 -17.78 1.47 -0.47
C LYS A 79 -18.65 0.21 -0.52
N GLU A 80 -19.06 -0.19 -1.72
CA GLU A 80 -19.86 -1.39 -1.93
C GLU A 80 -19.15 -2.67 -1.51
N ALA A 81 -17.86 -2.80 -1.82
CA ALA A 81 -17.06 -3.96 -1.48
C ALA A 81 -16.94 -4.12 0.05
N VAL A 82 -16.71 -3.01 0.76
CA VAL A 82 -16.63 -3.02 2.24
C VAL A 82 -17.96 -3.42 2.85
N ILE A 83 -19.09 -2.89 2.36
CA ILE A 83 -20.42 -3.24 2.87
C ILE A 83 -20.71 -4.73 2.65
N LYS A 84 -20.47 -5.25 1.43
CA LYS A 84 -20.63 -6.67 1.10
C LYS A 84 -19.79 -7.56 2.03
N TYR A 85 -18.55 -7.18 2.29
CA TYR A 85 -17.65 -7.91 3.17
C TYR A 85 -18.12 -7.90 4.63
N MET A 86 -18.57 -6.75 5.14
CA MET A 86 -19.07 -6.62 6.51
C MET A 86 -20.33 -7.46 6.73
N LEU A 87 -21.20 -7.58 5.72
CA LEU A 87 -22.36 -8.46 5.76
C LEU A 87 -21.96 -9.95 5.74
N ALA A 88 -20.96 -10.30 4.94
CA ALA A 88 -20.50 -11.69 4.80
C ALA A 88 -19.73 -12.22 6.03
N LYS A 89 -19.21 -11.35 6.90
CA LYS A 89 -18.43 -11.68 8.11
C LYS A 89 -17.31 -12.71 7.90
N LYS A 90 -16.73 -12.78 6.69
CA LYS A 90 -15.65 -13.72 6.37
C LYS A 90 -14.32 -13.16 6.91
N PRO A 91 -13.59 -13.88 7.77
CA PRO A 91 -12.32 -13.37 8.29
C PRO A 91 -11.25 -13.43 7.19
N LEU A 92 -10.83 -12.26 6.68
CA LEU A 92 -9.67 -12.14 5.80
C LEU A 92 -8.45 -11.72 6.61
N VAL A 93 -7.32 -12.41 6.40
CA VAL A 93 -6.05 -12.11 7.09
C VAL A 93 -5.62 -10.66 6.85
N THR A 94 -5.82 -10.16 5.64
CA THR A 94 -5.50 -8.79 5.21
C THR A 94 -6.32 -7.71 5.94
N MET A 95 -7.50 -8.06 6.49
CA MET A 95 -8.50 -7.13 7.03
C MET A 95 -8.76 -7.30 8.53
N GLN A 96 -7.81 -7.85 9.30
CA GLN A 96 -7.97 -8.02 10.75
C GLN A 96 -7.98 -6.69 11.54
N HIS A 97 -7.51 -5.60 10.91
CA HIS A 97 -7.37 -4.28 11.53
C HIS A 97 -8.65 -3.44 11.48
N THR A 98 -9.64 -3.81 10.68
CA THR A 98 -10.93 -3.10 10.54
C THR A 98 -12.07 -4.00 10.98
N LYS A 99 -12.84 -3.57 11.98
CA LYS A 99 -13.97 -4.35 12.53
C LYS A 99 -15.29 -3.63 12.34
N ASN A 100 -15.28 -2.31 12.41
CA ASN A 100 -16.46 -1.47 12.35
C ASN A 100 -16.43 -0.56 11.13
N LEU A 101 -17.60 -0.10 10.69
CA LEU A 101 -17.71 0.93 9.64
C LEU A 101 -17.04 2.26 10.04
N LYS A 102 -16.88 2.50 11.35
CA LYS A 102 -16.16 3.67 11.89
C LYS A 102 -14.66 3.67 11.58
N ASP A 103 -14.10 2.49 11.29
CA ASP A 103 -12.68 2.33 10.96
C ASP A 103 -12.38 2.69 9.50
N PHE A 104 -13.42 3.05 8.73
CA PHE A 104 -13.33 3.55 7.38
C PHE A 104 -13.73 5.01 7.32
N LYS A 105 -13.05 5.77 6.47
CA LYS A 105 -13.40 7.15 6.15
C LYS A 105 -13.64 7.28 4.66
N GLU A 106 -14.76 7.89 4.29
CA GLU A 106 -15.05 8.25 2.90
C GLU A 106 -14.10 9.36 2.46
N VAL A 107 -13.48 9.16 1.31
CA VAL A 107 -12.43 10.03 0.79
C VAL A 107 -12.94 10.80 -0.41
N ASN A 108 -12.77 12.12 -0.38
CA ASN A 108 -13.08 12.97 -1.52
C ASN A 108 -11.81 13.28 -2.31
N PHE A 109 -11.66 12.62 -3.47
CA PHE A 109 -10.62 12.92 -4.45
C PHE A 109 -11.17 13.86 -5.50
N GLY A 110 -10.35 14.78 -6.02
CA GLY A 110 -10.63 15.37 -7.34
C GLY A 110 -10.45 14.29 -8.41
N VAL A 111 -11.24 14.34 -9.48
CA VAL A 111 -11.08 13.44 -10.63
C VAL A 111 -10.90 14.29 -11.87
N ASP A 112 -9.89 13.94 -12.65
CA ASP A 112 -9.65 14.54 -13.95
C ASP A 112 -10.48 13.82 -15.05
N THR A 113 -10.52 14.41 -16.22
CA THR A 113 -11.13 13.88 -17.45
C THR A 113 -10.69 12.45 -17.78
N THR A 114 -9.45 12.08 -17.44
CA THR A 114 -8.84 10.76 -17.64
C THR A 114 -9.19 9.72 -16.56
N ARG A 115 -10.09 10.06 -15.62
CA ARG A 115 -10.43 9.26 -14.41
C ARG A 115 -9.25 9.08 -13.43
N SER A 116 -8.16 9.83 -13.61
CA SER A 116 -7.07 9.92 -12.63
C SER A 116 -7.52 10.67 -11.37
N PHE A 117 -6.99 10.27 -10.20
CA PHE A 117 -7.21 11.00 -8.96
C PHE A 117 -6.23 12.15 -8.85
N ILE A 118 -6.75 13.34 -8.58
CA ILE A 118 -5.97 14.58 -8.48
C ILE A 118 -6.10 15.22 -7.11
N CYS A 119 -5.02 15.89 -6.69
CA CYS A 119 -5.01 16.73 -5.50
C CYS A 119 -5.81 18.03 -5.74
N PRO A 120 -6.71 18.44 -4.85
CA PRO A 120 -7.52 19.66 -5.02
C PRO A 120 -6.71 20.96 -4.92
N ILE A 121 -5.52 20.93 -4.32
CA ILE A 121 -4.69 22.13 -4.10
C ILE A 121 -3.61 22.26 -5.16
N THR A 122 -2.87 21.18 -5.42
CA THR A 122 -1.76 21.19 -6.38
C THR A 122 -2.16 20.78 -7.78
N TYR A 123 -3.36 20.24 -7.98
CA TYR A 123 -3.83 19.68 -9.26
C TYR A 123 -2.89 18.61 -9.85
N THR A 124 -2.04 18.02 -9.02
CA THR A 124 -1.13 16.95 -9.41
C THR A 124 -1.84 15.61 -9.28
N GLU A 125 -1.65 14.73 -10.26
CA GLU A 125 -2.13 13.35 -10.20
C GLU A 125 -1.42 12.57 -9.09
N PHE A 126 -2.20 11.73 -8.39
CA PHE A 126 -1.68 10.75 -7.45
C PHE A 126 -1.15 9.54 -8.22
N CYS A 127 0.10 9.19 -7.96
CA CYS A 127 0.79 8.06 -8.58
C CYS A 127 1.74 7.43 -7.57
N GLY A 128 2.44 6.38 -7.96
CA GLY A 128 3.42 5.69 -7.12
C GLY A 128 4.57 6.59 -6.65
N ALA A 129 4.86 7.67 -7.37
CA ALA A 129 5.82 8.69 -6.96
C ALA A 129 5.20 9.81 -6.11
N ASN A 130 3.95 10.20 -6.40
CA ASN A 130 3.24 11.27 -5.70
C ASN A 130 2.26 10.68 -4.67
N ARG A 131 2.73 10.56 -3.42
CA ARG A 131 1.92 10.10 -2.30
C ARG A 131 0.87 11.13 -1.89
N ALA A 132 -0.22 10.64 -1.31
CA ALA A 132 -1.29 11.48 -0.76
C ALA A 132 -1.42 11.31 0.75
N VAL A 133 -1.92 12.36 1.37
CA VAL A 133 -2.23 12.47 2.79
C VAL A 133 -3.73 12.65 2.93
N LEU A 134 -4.34 11.77 3.72
CA LEU A 134 -5.74 11.85 4.11
C LEU A 134 -5.84 12.45 5.51
N ILE A 135 -6.70 13.45 5.67
CA ILE A 135 -7.09 13.96 6.99
C ILE A 135 -8.37 13.25 7.43
N TRP A 136 -8.30 12.47 8.51
CA TRP A 136 -9.37 11.58 8.95
C TRP A 136 -10.65 12.31 9.39
N LYS A 137 -10.52 13.51 9.97
CA LYS A 137 -11.67 14.29 10.44
C LYS A 137 -12.54 14.77 9.28
N CYS A 138 -11.94 15.29 8.21
CA CYS A 138 -12.69 15.85 7.08
C CYS A 138 -12.81 14.92 5.86
N GLY A 139 -11.92 13.94 5.67
CA GLY A 139 -11.92 13.09 4.48
C GLY A 139 -11.30 13.73 3.23
N CYS A 140 -10.65 14.90 3.38
CA CYS A 140 -9.93 15.55 2.28
C CYS A 140 -8.58 14.86 2.04
N CYS A 141 -8.26 14.66 0.76
CA CYS A 141 -6.96 14.16 0.32
C CYS A 141 -6.12 15.25 -0.31
N ILE A 142 -4.86 15.35 0.11
CA ILE A 142 -3.91 16.37 -0.32
C ILE A 142 -2.58 15.69 -0.66
N SER A 143 -1.80 16.23 -1.58
CA SER A 143 -0.44 15.74 -1.87
C SER A 143 0.48 15.90 -0.65
N GLU A 144 1.34 14.92 -0.40
CA GLU A 144 2.29 14.95 0.72
C GLU A 144 3.24 16.15 0.65
N LYS A 145 3.71 16.48 -0.57
CA LYS A 145 4.61 17.63 -0.80
C LYS A 145 3.95 18.93 -0.38
N ALA A 146 2.72 19.13 -0.87
CA ALA A 146 1.91 20.31 -0.54
C ALA A 146 1.60 20.40 0.95
N PHE A 147 1.23 19.28 1.55
CA PHE A 147 0.91 19.23 2.98
C PHE A 147 2.12 19.62 3.83
N LYS A 148 3.31 19.09 3.51
CA LYS A 148 4.57 19.44 4.20
C LYS A 148 4.92 20.91 4.06
N GLU A 149 4.70 21.52 2.90
CA GLU A 149 4.94 22.95 2.68
C GLU A 149 3.97 23.83 3.48
N LEU A 150 2.68 23.49 3.46
CA LEU A 150 1.66 24.24 4.19
C LEU A 150 1.83 24.17 5.71
N MET A 151 2.25 23.01 6.23
CA MET A 151 2.46 22.82 7.66
C MET A 151 3.72 23.53 8.19
N LYS A 152 4.71 23.84 7.34
CA LYS A 152 5.85 24.68 7.76
C LYS A 152 5.41 26.10 8.11
N CYS A 153 4.44 26.64 7.38
CA CYS A 153 3.92 27.98 7.59
C CYS A 153 3.01 28.08 8.82
N GLN A 154 2.35 26.98 9.21
CA GLN A 154 1.44 26.93 10.36
C GLN A 154 2.19 26.47 11.62
N THR A 155 2.98 27.36 12.20
CA THR A 155 3.73 27.07 13.44
C THR A 155 2.98 27.62 14.65
N SER A 156 2.02 26.84 15.18
CA SER A 156 1.64 26.91 16.61
C SER A 156 0.95 25.61 17.05
N GLN A 157 1.64 24.84 17.90
CA GLN A 157 1.11 23.88 18.88
C GLN A 157 -0.08 22.96 18.46
N GLY A 158 0.21 21.86 17.75
CA GLY A 158 -0.61 20.63 17.71
C GLY A 158 -1.97 20.66 17.01
N GLU A 159 -2.59 21.83 16.86
CA GLU A 159 -3.87 22.03 16.20
C GLU A 159 -3.66 22.65 14.82
N ALA A 160 -3.94 21.87 13.78
CA ALA A 160 -3.80 22.31 12.39
C ALA A 160 -5.16 22.40 11.71
N VAL A 161 -5.24 23.23 10.68
CA VAL A 161 -6.46 23.49 9.92
C VAL A 161 -6.33 22.90 8.53
N CYS A 162 -7.36 22.19 8.06
CA CYS A 162 -7.34 21.56 6.75
C CYS A 162 -7.35 22.64 5.65
N PRO A 163 -6.37 22.65 4.73
CA PRO A 163 -6.29 23.70 3.71
C PRO A 163 -7.37 23.61 2.62
N ASN A 164 -8.18 22.54 2.60
CA ASN A 164 -9.27 22.38 1.63
C ASN A 164 -10.65 22.73 2.21
N CYS A 165 -10.88 22.52 3.52
CA CYS A 165 -12.22 22.65 4.12
C CYS A 165 -12.23 23.37 5.47
N ASN A 166 -11.08 23.86 5.92
CA ASN A 166 -10.88 24.55 7.20
C ASN A 166 -11.27 23.75 8.45
N ALA A 167 -11.42 22.43 8.35
CA ALA A 167 -11.64 21.57 9.51
C ALA A 167 -10.40 21.50 10.39
N THR A 168 -10.56 21.62 11.71
CA THR A 168 -9.50 21.44 12.69
C THR A 168 -9.17 19.96 12.88
N PHE A 169 -7.88 19.63 12.95
CA PHE A 169 -7.41 18.26 13.17
C PHE A 169 -6.12 18.26 14.01
N MET A 170 -5.86 17.13 14.67
CA MET A 170 -4.62 16.99 15.45
C MET A 170 -3.47 16.60 14.52
N TYR A 171 -2.48 17.48 14.44
CA TYR A 171 -1.25 17.29 13.67
C TYR A 171 -0.10 16.96 14.61
N ASN A 172 0.67 15.93 14.26
CA ASN A 172 1.98 15.72 14.83
C ASN A 172 3.03 15.68 13.73
N PRO A 173 4.03 16.59 13.79
CA PRO A 173 5.06 16.69 12.77
C PRO A 173 5.88 15.41 12.59
N ARG A 174 5.95 14.55 13.62
CA ARG A 174 6.64 13.25 13.54
C ARG A 174 5.89 12.22 12.68
N ALA A 175 4.64 12.46 12.31
CA ALA A 175 3.84 11.51 11.53
C ALA A 175 4.41 11.21 10.12
N PHE A 176 5.30 12.06 9.59
CA PHE A 176 5.92 11.90 8.27
C PHE A 176 7.32 11.29 8.31
N ASP A 177 7.92 11.14 9.49
CA ASP A 177 9.24 10.56 9.62
C ASP A 177 9.15 9.04 9.49
N LEU A 178 9.63 8.52 8.35
CA LEU A 178 9.78 7.08 8.04
C LEU A 178 10.55 6.30 9.13
N GLN A 179 11.35 6.99 9.94
CA GLN A 179 12.15 6.43 11.03
C GLN A 179 11.45 6.53 12.41
N SER A 180 10.31 7.22 12.51
CA SER A 180 9.58 7.37 13.78
C SER A 180 8.64 6.18 14.03
N THR A 181 9.28 5.06 14.35
CA THR A 181 8.71 3.85 14.95
C THR A 181 7.92 4.13 16.26
N THR A 182 7.82 5.38 16.71
CA THR A 182 7.28 5.78 18.02
C THR A 182 5.89 6.40 17.96
N VAL A 183 5.36 6.69 16.77
CA VAL A 183 4.06 7.38 16.67
C VAL A 183 2.93 6.37 16.46
N ASP A 184 1.89 6.45 17.29
CA ASP A 184 0.70 5.62 17.16
C ASP A 184 -0.15 6.10 15.96
N PRO A 185 -0.64 5.20 15.08
CA PRO A 185 -1.47 5.58 13.93
C PRO A 185 -2.86 6.13 14.31
N VAL A 186 -3.21 6.09 15.59
CA VAL A 186 -4.51 6.53 16.14
C VAL A 186 -4.40 7.85 16.90
N SER A 187 -3.22 8.25 17.36
CA SER A 187 -3.06 9.50 18.11
C SER A 187 -3.13 10.74 17.23
N HIS A 188 -3.05 10.58 15.90
CA HIS A 188 -3.11 11.67 14.93
C HIS A 188 -4.19 11.42 13.90
N ASP A 189 -4.69 12.50 13.33
CA ASP A 189 -5.74 12.45 12.31
C ASP A 189 -5.19 12.35 10.89
N ILE A 190 -3.90 12.08 10.73
CA ILE A 190 -3.23 12.01 9.44
C ILE A 190 -2.98 10.55 9.06
N VAL A 191 -3.32 10.19 7.82
CA VAL A 191 -3.06 8.87 7.24
C VAL A 191 -2.40 9.04 5.87
N LEU A 192 -1.27 8.38 5.66
CA LEU A 192 -0.63 8.29 4.35
C LEU A 192 -1.37 7.26 3.50
N LEU A 193 -1.77 7.63 2.30
CA LEU A 193 -2.42 6.71 1.37
C LEU A 193 -1.41 5.94 0.53
N VAL A 194 -1.73 4.68 0.25
CA VAL A 194 -0.92 3.75 -0.53
C VAL A 194 0.49 3.60 0.06
N PRO A 195 0.60 3.10 1.31
CA PRO A 195 1.89 2.83 1.92
C PRO A 195 2.67 1.74 1.18
N ASP A 196 3.98 1.73 1.39
CA ASP A 196 4.84 0.61 0.99
C ASP A 196 4.49 -0.68 1.74
N GLN A 197 4.92 -1.83 1.21
CA GLN A 197 4.62 -3.13 1.82
C GLN A 197 5.19 -3.28 3.25
N SER A 198 6.37 -2.69 3.50
CA SER A 198 6.99 -2.64 4.82
C SER A 198 6.22 -1.73 5.79
N GLU A 199 5.85 -0.53 5.35
CA GLU A 199 5.04 0.44 6.11
C GLU A 199 3.66 -0.17 6.45
N GLU A 200 3.01 -0.81 5.48
CA GLU A 200 1.72 -1.49 5.63
C GLU A 200 1.80 -2.60 6.70
N GLY A 201 2.82 -3.45 6.64
CA GLY A 201 3.04 -4.52 7.62
C GLY A 201 3.24 -3.97 9.04
N TYR A 202 4.01 -2.90 9.16
CA TYR A 202 4.28 -2.24 10.43
C TYR A 202 3.02 -1.60 11.05
N ILE A 203 2.26 -0.82 10.26
CA ILE A 203 1.03 -0.17 10.74
C ILE A 203 -0.01 -1.22 11.14
N ARG A 204 -0.14 -2.32 10.37
CA ARG A 204 -1.01 -3.45 10.74
C ARG A 204 -0.62 -4.08 12.06
N ALA A 205 0.66 -4.31 12.30
CA ALA A 205 1.14 -4.87 13.57
C ALA A 205 0.78 -3.96 14.75
N LYS A 206 0.99 -2.64 14.62
CA LYS A 206 0.61 -1.64 15.65
C LYS A 206 -0.90 -1.55 15.89
N LEU A 207 -1.72 -1.62 14.84
CA LEU A 207 -3.18 -1.62 15.00
C LEU A 207 -3.66 -2.91 15.69
N ALA A 208 -3.04 -4.04 15.38
CA ALA A 208 -3.38 -5.33 15.99
C ALA A 208 -3.04 -5.38 17.50
N THR A 209 -1.95 -4.75 17.95
CA THR A 209 -1.61 -4.68 19.38
C THR A 209 -2.60 -3.84 20.18
N LYS A 210 -2.99 -2.64 19.69
CA LYS A 210 -3.99 -1.79 20.37
C LYS A 210 -5.35 -2.45 20.54
N VAL A 211 -5.78 -3.23 19.54
CA VAL A 211 -7.06 -3.98 19.61
C VAL A 211 -7.04 -5.03 20.72
N LYS A 212 -5.86 -5.54 21.12
CA LYS A 212 -5.72 -6.46 22.26
C LYS A 212 -5.72 -5.75 23.61
N THR A 213 -5.21 -4.51 23.69
CA THR A 213 -5.17 -3.72 24.94
C THR A 213 -6.52 -3.10 25.32
N THR A 214 -7.44 -2.97 24.35
CA THR A 214 -8.78 -2.39 24.55
C THR A 214 -9.89 -3.44 24.78
N ARG A 215 -9.50 -4.71 24.97
CA ARG A 215 -10.35 -5.82 25.40
C ARG A 215 -10.01 -6.17 26.84
#